data_AF-A0A497IGF5-F1
#
_entry.id   AF-A0A497IGF5-F1
#
_cell.length_a   1.000
_cell.length_b   1.000
_cell.length_c   1.000
_cell.angle_alpha   90.00
_cell.angle_beta   90.00
_cell.angle_gamma   90.00
#
_symmetry.space_group_name_H-M   'P 1'
#
loop_
_entity.id
_entity.type
_entity.pdbx_description
1 polymer ?
#
loop_
_entity_poly.entity_id
_entity_poly.type
_entity_poly.pdbx_seq_one_letter_code
_entity_poly.pdbx_strand_id
1 'polypeptide(L)'
;KLYGRYVITPRVIVDALYDAGLRSSDKWAVTKIMKPKERLYFLMEKTWPYSEREAEKIIFKSLMKIDETIPQRGDTLKNFLSDSRIKDPSEVVKVTYLKPGAFLRYSMIKAKEGAPIGQYKPPKIIPPERHDIYETLINA
;
A
#
# COMPACT_ATOMS: atom_id res chain seq x y z
N LYS A 1 -3.24 8.41 -9.12
CA LYS A 1 -2.45 9.24 -8.18
C LYS A 1 -2.99 8.94 -6.79
N LEU A 2 -2.16 8.51 -5.84
CA LEU A 2 -2.69 8.12 -4.53
C LEU A 2 -2.90 9.32 -3.61
N TYR A 3 -2.14 10.40 -3.72
CA TYR A 3 -2.46 11.68 -3.10
C TYR A 3 -2.85 12.67 -4.20
N GLY A 4 -3.92 13.44 -3.98
CA GLY A 4 -4.39 14.43 -4.97
C GLY A 4 -3.38 15.56 -5.19
N ARG A 5 -2.65 15.91 -4.12
CA ARG A 5 -1.59 16.92 -4.09
C ARG A 5 -0.16 16.35 -4.14
N TYR A 6 0.06 15.12 -3.63
CA TYR A 6 1.38 14.48 -3.56
C TYR A 6 1.52 13.33 -4.55
N VAL A 7 2.64 13.26 -5.26
CA VAL A 7 2.80 12.36 -6.42
C VAL A 7 3.37 11.00 -5.97
N ILE A 8 2.69 10.29 -5.06
CA ILE A 8 2.99 8.87 -4.86
C ILE A 8 2.42 8.10 -6.05
N THR A 9 3.30 7.81 -7.01
CA THR A 9 2.99 7.01 -8.19
C THR A 9 3.09 5.52 -7.89
N PRO A 10 2.48 4.66 -8.72
CA PRO A 10 2.71 3.22 -8.65
C PRO A 10 4.18 2.82 -8.61
N ARG A 11 5.01 3.50 -9.41
CA ARG A 11 6.44 3.25 -9.51
C ARG A 11 7.16 3.55 -8.20
N VAL A 12 6.86 4.69 -7.57
CA VAL A 12 7.42 5.07 -6.25
C VAL A 12 7.16 4.00 -5.22
N ILE A 13 5.95 3.44 -5.18
CA ILE A 13 5.59 2.39 -4.23
C ILE A 13 6.37 1.12 -4.51
N VAL A 14 6.43 0.69 -5.77
CA VAL A 14 7.16 -0.53 -6.15
C VAL A 14 8.63 -0.40 -5.77
N ASP A 15 9.26 0.73 -6.11
CA ASP A 15 10.67 1.00 -5.84
C ASP A 15 10.93 1.10 -4.33
N ALA A 16 10.04 1.75 -3.57
CA ALA A 16 10.14 1.85 -2.12
C ALA A 16 9.97 0.50 -1.42
N LEU A 17 9.03 -0.33 -1.86
CA LEU A 17 8.86 -1.68 -1.30
C LEU A 17 10.05 -2.57 -1.64
N TYR A 18 10.61 -2.45 -2.84
CA TYR A 18 11.82 -3.18 -3.22
C TYR A 18 13.01 -2.76 -2.35
N ASP A 19 13.23 -1.45 -2.14
CA ASP A 19 14.25 -0.90 -1.24
C ASP A 19 14.04 -1.37 0.22
N ALA A 20 12.79 -1.51 0.65
CA ALA A 20 12.41 -2.04 1.96
C ALA A 20 12.62 -3.56 2.11
N GLY A 21 13.09 -4.26 1.06
CA GLY A 21 13.41 -5.69 1.08
C GLY A 21 12.31 -6.61 0.55
N LEU A 22 11.27 -6.04 -0.07
CA LEU A 22 10.18 -6.80 -0.68
C LEU A 22 10.61 -7.37 -2.04
N ARG A 23 10.37 -8.66 -2.26
CA ARG A 23 10.75 -9.34 -3.51
C ARG A 23 9.59 -9.37 -4.50
N SER A 24 9.90 -9.60 -5.77
CA SER A 24 8.90 -9.68 -6.85
C SER A 24 7.82 -10.76 -6.62
N SER A 25 8.18 -11.83 -5.91
CA SER A 25 7.30 -12.95 -5.53
C SER A 25 6.34 -12.62 -4.38
N ASP A 26 6.65 -11.58 -3.60
CA ASP A 26 5.88 -11.25 -2.41
C ASP A 26 4.53 -10.65 -2.84
N LYS A 27 3.44 -11.15 -2.26
CA LYS A 27 2.08 -10.70 -2.58
C LYS A 27 1.71 -9.53 -1.68
N TRP A 28 1.39 -8.42 -2.32
CA TRP A 28 0.98 -7.21 -1.65
C TRP A 28 -0.03 -6.43 -2.47
N ALA A 29 -0.80 -5.62 -1.77
CA ALA A 29 -1.64 -4.59 -2.35
C ALA A 29 -1.56 -3.33 -1.49
N VAL A 30 -1.71 -2.16 -2.09
CA VAL A 30 -1.82 -0.89 -1.38
C VAL A 30 -3.10 -0.20 -1.76
N THR A 31 -3.79 0.36 -0.78
CA THR A 31 -4.90 1.28 -1.00
C THR A 31 -4.67 2.57 -0.23
N LYS A 32 -5.37 3.62 -0.62
CA LYS A 32 -5.39 4.88 0.12
C LYS A 32 -6.78 5.07 0.69
N ILE A 33 -6.86 5.18 2.01
CA ILE A 33 -8.11 5.39 2.73
C ILE A 33 -8.09 6.82 3.29
N MET A 34 -9.16 7.57 3.01
CA MET A 34 -9.25 9.00 3.36
C MET A 34 -9.80 9.24 4.78
N LYS A 35 -10.57 8.31 5.33
CA LYS A 35 -11.26 8.46 6.64
C LYS A 35 -10.87 7.33 7.59
N PRO A 36 -10.67 7.59 8.90
CA PRO A 36 -10.78 8.89 9.58
C PRO A 36 -9.57 9.83 9.35
N LYS A 37 -8.44 9.30 8.90
CA LYS A 37 -7.24 10.05 8.48
C LYS A 37 -6.70 9.46 7.19
N GLU A 38 -6.12 10.31 6.34
CA GLU A 38 -5.54 9.93 5.07
C GLU A 38 -4.28 9.05 5.26
N ARG A 39 -4.38 7.77 4.90
CA ARG A 39 -3.31 6.78 5.08
C ARG A 39 -3.20 5.83 3.90
N LEU A 40 -1.98 5.38 3.63
CA LEU A 40 -1.68 4.24 2.78
C LEU A 40 -1.76 2.95 3.59
N TYR A 41 -2.61 2.03 3.16
CA TYR A 41 -2.77 0.71 3.78
C TYR A 41 -2.10 -0.32 2.88
N PHE A 42 -1.00 -0.89 3.39
CA PHE A 42 -0.25 -1.96 2.76
C PHE A 42 -0.74 -3.31 3.31
N LEU A 43 -1.33 -4.11 2.45
CA LEU A 43 -1.77 -5.47 2.74
C LEU A 43 -0.71 -6.43 2.24
N MET A 44 -0.17 -7.29 3.10
CA MET A 44 0.95 -8.17 2.76
C MET A 44 0.70 -9.60 3.24
N GLU A 45 0.80 -10.59 2.35
CA GLU A 45 0.65 -12.01 2.73
C GLU A 45 1.91 -12.56 3.42
N LYS A 46 3.07 -11.97 3.13
CA LYS A 46 4.32 -12.33 3.76
C LYS A 46 4.52 -11.52 5.03
N THR A 47 4.55 -12.19 6.17
CA THR A 47 5.06 -11.64 7.42
C THR A 47 6.57 -11.46 7.28
N TRP A 48 7.04 -10.23 7.22
CA TRP A 48 8.44 -9.95 7.49
C TRP A 48 8.80 -10.40 8.92
N PRO A 49 10.09 -10.55 9.27
CA PRO A 49 10.49 -10.80 10.66
C PRO A 49 10.21 -9.61 11.60
N TYR A 50 9.53 -8.58 11.11
CA TYR A 50 9.20 -7.34 11.81
C TYR A 50 7.74 -7.35 12.19
N SER A 51 7.38 -6.71 13.30
CA SER A 51 5.99 -6.36 13.58
C SER A 51 5.44 -5.41 12.51
N GLU A 52 4.10 -5.34 12.38
CA GLU A 52 3.47 -4.38 11.46
C GLU A 52 3.97 -2.94 11.69
N ARG A 53 4.14 -2.53 12.94
CA ARG A 53 4.62 -1.19 13.29
C ARG A 53 6.07 -0.93 12.88
N GLU A 54 6.91 -1.95 12.95
CA GLU A 54 8.29 -1.85 12.45
C GLU A 54 8.32 -1.81 10.93
N ALA A 55 7.49 -2.61 10.26
CA ALA A 55 7.33 -2.57 8.81
C ALA A 55 6.80 -1.21 8.33
N GLU A 56 5.86 -0.60 9.04
CA GLU A 56 5.38 0.76 8.77
C GLU A 56 6.53 1.77 8.76
N LYS A 57 7.44 1.71 9.74
CA LYS A 57 8.63 2.58 9.80
C LYS A 57 9.59 2.32 8.64
N ILE A 58 9.84 1.06 8.29
CA ILE A 58 10.74 0.69 7.20
C ILE A 58 10.18 1.19 5.86
N ILE A 59 8.92 0.88 5.57
CA ILE A 59 8.25 1.30 4.33
C ILE A 59 8.20 2.82 4.24
N PHE A 60 7.86 3.51 5.33
CA PHE A 60 7.85 4.97 5.37
C PHE A 60 9.22 5.57 5.06
N LYS A 61 10.29 5.02 5.66
CA LYS A 61 11.66 5.47 5.40
C LYS A 61 12.06 5.27 3.94
N SER A 62 11.72 4.13 3.34
CA SER A 62 11.98 3.86 1.93
C SER A 62 11.15 4.77 1.01
N LEU A 63 9.89 5.06 1.33
CA LEU A 63 9.07 6.02 0.60
C LEU A 63 9.71 7.42 0.60
N MET A 64 10.18 7.90 1.75
CA MET A 64 10.89 9.17 1.87
C MET A 64 12.17 9.19 1.02
N LYS A 65 12.97 8.13 1.11
CA LYS A 65 14.22 8.00 0.35
C LYS A 65 13.97 8.04 -1.16
N ILE A 66 12.96 7.31 -1.66
CA ILE A 66 12.65 7.28 -3.08
C ILE A 66 12.07 8.61 -3.56
N ASP A 67 11.22 9.27 -2.76
CA ASP A 67 10.67 10.59 -3.08
C ASP A 67 11.78 11.65 -3.28
N GLU A 68 12.85 11.60 -2.49
CA GLU A 68 14.04 12.47 -2.63
C GLU A 68 14.79 12.28 -3.95
N THR A 69 14.70 11.11 -4.59
CA THR A 69 15.43 10.81 -5.84
C THR A 69 14.72 11.29 -7.11
N ILE A 70 13.47 11.75 -7.00
CA ILE A 70 12.67 12.13 -8.17
C ILE A 70 12.91 13.61 -8.53
N PRO A 71 13.32 13.92 -9.78
CA PRO A 71 13.47 15.29 -10.25
C PRO A 71 12.15 16.07 -10.10
N GLN A 72 12.19 17.12 -9.29
CA GLN A 72 11.02 17.79 -8.74
C GLN A 72 10.24 18.60 -9.80
N ARG A 73 8.93 18.35 -9.92
CA ARG A 73 7.96 19.24 -10.63
C ARG A 73 6.68 19.49 -9.80
N GLY A 74 6.67 19.24 -8.48
CA GLY A 74 5.47 19.39 -7.63
C GLY A 74 5.71 19.21 -6.12
N ASP A 75 4.62 19.10 -5.34
CA ASP A 75 4.66 18.90 -3.88
C ASP A 75 5.18 17.49 -3.51
N THR A 76 6.17 17.44 -2.61
CA THR A 76 6.84 16.21 -2.13
C THR A 76 6.12 15.58 -0.94
N LEU A 77 6.41 14.29 -0.66
CA LEU A 77 5.99 13.66 0.60
C LEU A 77 6.51 14.45 1.81
N LYS A 78 7.70 15.05 1.71
CA LYS A 78 8.26 15.93 2.74
C LYS A 78 7.42 17.18 2.99
N ASN A 79 6.89 17.81 1.92
CA ASN A 79 5.97 18.95 2.05
C ASN A 79 4.68 18.52 2.76
N PHE A 80 4.12 17.36 2.42
CA PHE A 80 2.92 16.81 3.10
C PHE A 80 3.10 16.65 4.59
N LEU A 81 4.20 16.02 4.99
CA LEU A 81 4.49 15.73 6.39
C LEU A 81 4.64 17.02 7.20
N SER A 82 5.27 18.02 6.59
CA SER A 82 5.48 19.34 7.19
C SER A 82 4.15 20.08 7.37
N ASP A 83 3.34 20.13 6.31
CA ASP A 83 2.02 20.79 6.31
C ASP A 83 1.05 20.12 7.30
N SER A 84 1.11 18.80 7.39
CA SER A 84 0.20 17.99 8.22
C SER A 84 0.69 17.77 9.65
N ARG A 85 1.87 18.31 10.01
CA ARG A 85 2.56 18.12 11.30
C ARG A 85 2.69 16.65 11.71
N ILE A 86 2.82 15.75 10.73
CA ILE A 86 2.87 14.31 10.98
C ILE A 86 4.28 13.93 11.44
N LYS A 87 4.38 13.31 12.62
CA LYS A 87 5.65 12.86 13.22
C LYS A 87 5.76 11.34 13.31
N ASP A 88 4.64 10.64 13.36
CA ASP A 88 4.63 9.17 13.43
C ASP A 88 4.45 8.57 12.03
N PRO A 89 5.37 7.73 11.54
CA PRO A 89 5.20 6.94 10.31
C PRO A 89 3.86 6.21 10.21
N SER A 90 3.34 5.72 11.34
CA SER A 90 2.06 5.00 11.43
C SER A 90 0.84 5.90 11.15
N GLU A 91 1.01 7.21 11.12
CA GLU A 91 -0.03 8.15 10.69
C GLU A 91 -0.14 8.30 9.18
N VAL A 92 0.86 7.83 8.41
CA VAL A 92 0.87 7.84 6.94
C VAL A 92 0.76 6.44 6.37
N VAL A 93 1.45 5.48 6.97
CA VAL A 93 1.56 4.10 6.50
C VAL A 93 0.93 3.20 7.56
N LYS A 94 -0.02 2.37 7.14
CA LYS A 94 -0.53 1.24 7.91
C LYS A 94 -0.12 -0.03 7.20
N VAL A 95 0.50 -0.96 7.92
CA VAL A 95 0.78 -2.30 7.41
C VAL A 95 -0.20 -3.27 8.05
N THR A 96 -0.71 -4.20 7.25
CA THR A 96 -1.49 -5.33 7.73
C THR A 96 -0.96 -6.62 7.14
N TYR A 97 -0.54 -7.54 8.00
CA TYR A 97 -0.19 -8.88 7.58
C TYR A 97 -1.44 -9.74 7.44
N LEU A 98 -1.69 -10.16 6.21
CA LEU A 98 -2.81 -11.04 5.88
C LEU A 98 -2.49 -12.48 6.25
N LYS A 99 -3.54 -13.27 6.49
CA LYS A 99 -3.40 -14.72 6.66
C LYS A 99 -2.82 -15.33 5.38
N PRO A 100 -1.92 -16.34 5.48
CA PRO A 100 -1.41 -17.07 4.33
C PRO A 100 -2.54 -17.51 3.39
N GLY A 101 -2.38 -17.29 2.08
CA GLY A 101 -3.39 -17.59 1.07
C GLY A 101 -4.51 -16.56 0.89
N ALA A 102 -4.48 -15.39 1.55
CA ALA A 102 -5.52 -14.37 1.39
C ALA A 102 -5.75 -13.94 -0.08
N PHE A 103 -4.67 -13.75 -0.85
CA PHE A 103 -4.80 -13.40 -2.28
C PHE A 103 -5.38 -14.54 -3.13
N LEU A 104 -5.14 -15.80 -2.73
CA LEU A 104 -5.74 -16.97 -3.37
C LEU A 104 -7.23 -17.04 -3.06
N ARG A 105 -7.62 -16.88 -1.79
CA ARG A 105 -9.02 -16.87 -1.36
C ARG A 105 -9.79 -15.71 -2.00
N TYR A 106 -9.20 -14.53 -2.11
CA TYR A 106 -9.76 -13.42 -2.91
C TYR A 106 -10.07 -13.88 -4.34
N SER A 107 -9.12 -14.56 -5.01
CA SER A 107 -9.31 -15.02 -6.38
C SER A 107 -10.43 -16.05 -6.50
N MET A 108 -10.56 -16.94 -5.52
CA MET A 108 -11.64 -17.92 -5.44
C MET A 108 -13.00 -17.24 -5.20
N ILE A 109 -13.07 -16.22 -4.35
CA ILE A 109 -14.29 -15.43 -4.12
C ILE A 109 -14.74 -14.77 -5.42
N LYS A 110 -13.84 -14.06 -6.13
CA LYS A 110 -14.17 -13.42 -7.41
C LYS A 110 -14.57 -14.40 -8.51
N ALA A 111 -13.98 -15.60 -8.51
CA ALA A 111 -14.40 -16.66 -9.42
C ALA A 111 -15.82 -17.16 -9.13
N LYS A 112 -16.17 -17.35 -7.85
CA LYS A 112 -17.53 -17.75 -7.43
C LYS A 112 -18.57 -16.68 -7.73
N GLU A 113 -18.20 -15.40 -7.64
CA GLU A 113 -19.05 -14.26 -8.00
C GLU A 113 -19.25 -14.10 -9.51
N GLY A 114 -18.58 -14.90 -10.35
CA GLY A 114 -18.70 -14.82 -11.81
C GLY A 114 -17.99 -13.60 -12.41
N ALA A 115 -16.99 -13.05 -11.73
CA ALA A 115 -16.21 -11.92 -12.27
C ALA A 115 -15.49 -12.31 -13.58
N PRO A 116 -15.15 -11.35 -14.45
CA PRO A 116 -14.30 -11.63 -15.60
C PRO A 116 -12.94 -12.18 -15.15
N ILE A 117 -12.36 -13.12 -15.90
CA ILE A 117 -11.06 -13.76 -15.58
C ILE A 117 -9.94 -12.75 -15.28
N GLY A 118 -9.94 -11.61 -15.99
CA GLY A 118 -8.97 -10.53 -15.77
C GLY A 118 -9.09 -9.82 -14.41
N GLN A 119 -10.17 -10.04 -13.67
CA GLN A 119 -10.47 -9.41 -12.37
C GLN A 119 -10.31 -10.36 -11.17
N TYR A 120 -9.90 -11.62 -11.42
CA TYR A 120 -9.70 -12.59 -10.33
C TYR A 120 -8.53 -12.20 -9.42
N LYS A 121 -7.48 -11.59 -9.97
CA LYS A 121 -6.36 -11.12 -9.16
C LYS A 121 -6.63 -9.70 -8.66
N PRO A 122 -6.37 -9.41 -7.37
CA PRO A 122 -6.48 -8.05 -6.88
C PRO A 122 -5.38 -7.19 -7.54
N PRO A 123 -5.67 -5.92 -7.86
CA PRO A 123 -4.64 -5.00 -8.34
C PRO A 123 -3.64 -4.71 -7.22
N LYS A 124 -2.36 -4.52 -7.56
CA LYS A 124 -1.34 -4.08 -6.60
C LYS A 124 -1.66 -2.72 -5.99
N ILE A 125 -2.37 -1.87 -6.74
CA ILE A 125 -2.84 -0.57 -6.29
C ILE A 125 -4.34 -0.59 -6.40
N ILE A 126 -4.98 -0.69 -5.26
CA ILE A 126 -6.43 -0.71 -5.13
C ILE A 126 -6.90 0.75 -5.17
N PRO A 127 -7.72 1.13 -6.15
CA PRO A 127 -8.30 2.47 -6.19
C PRO A 127 -9.07 2.79 -4.90
N PRO A 128 -9.02 4.02 -4.36
CA PRO A 128 -9.72 4.38 -3.13
C PRO A 128 -11.24 4.08 -3.15
N GLU A 129 -11.85 4.16 -4.32
CA GLU A 129 -13.26 3.85 -4.56
C GLU A 129 -13.57 2.34 -4.55
N ARG A 130 -12.55 1.49 -4.69
CA ARG A 130 -12.65 0.03 -4.68
C ARG A 130 -12.38 -0.56 -3.29
N HIS A 131 -13.06 -0.01 -2.29
CA HIS A 131 -12.97 -0.48 -0.91
C HIS A 131 -13.41 -1.94 -0.75
N ASP A 132 -14.27 -2.44 -1.65
CA ASP A 132 -14.66 -3.85 -1.74
C ASP A 132 -13.45 -4.81 -1.82
N ILE A 133 -12.41 -4.42 -2.56
CA ILE A 133 -11.21 -5.24 -2.73
C ILE A 133 -10.39 -5.29 -1.42
N TYR A 134 -10.26 -4.15 -0.75
CA TYR A 134 -9.58 -4.04 0.54
C TYR A 134 -10.27 -4.92 1.60
N GLU A 135 -11.59 -4.80 1.74
CA GLU A 135 -12.37 -5.57 2.69
C GLU A 135 -12.31 -7.08 2.40
N THR A 136 -12.38 -7.46 1.12
CA THR A 136 -12.26 -8.87 0.74
C THR A 136 -10.89 -9.44 1.13
N LEU A 137 -9.80 -8.69 0.94
CA LEU A 137 -8.46 -9.14 1.28
C LEU A 137 -8.23 -9.25 2.80
N ILE A 138 -8.77 -8.33 3.59
CA ILE A 138 -8.69 -8.36 5.06
C ILE A 138 -9.48 -9.54 5.63
N ASN A 139 -10.65 -9.85 5.06
CA ASN A 139 -11.54 -10.89 5.55
C ASN A 139 -11.26 -12.29 4.98
N ALA A 140 -10.43 -12.39 3.93
CA ALA A 140 -10.02 -13.65 3.31
C ALA A 140 -9.07 -14.44 4.21
#